data_AF-A0A961HW74-F1
#
_entry.id   AF-A0A961HW74-F1
#
_cell.length_a   1.000
_cell.length_b   1.000
_cell.length_c   1.000
_cell.angle_alpha   90.00
_cell.angle_beta   90.00
_cell.angle_gamma   90.00
#
_symmetry.space_group_name_H-M   'P 1'
#
loop_
_entity.id
_entity.type
_entity.pdbx_description
1 polymer ?
#
loop_
_entity_poly.entity_id
_entity_poly.type
_entity_poly.pdbx_seq_one_letter_code
_entity_poly.pdbx_strand_id
1 'polypeptide(L)'
;TFSDILFSIFDVNIMLDLKDEERIQEIEAVSLTLPAVEEVEVWGTSRGKARIEGQPEANDDLEINLRGLPLPTRAYLPQLRSGRWLEPDDTYAMVLNQAAANEMGVDVGDWITVDIPTKRESNWQIVGLVFEPLDQESALVPRDTLLREIRQVGRGTAIRVKTMQSDADSELNAAVALRELYEKRGYDVIASRMDTTHRITELRV
;
A
#
# COMPACT_ATOMS: atom_id res chain seq x y z
N THR A 1 12.97 -14.66 8.34
CA THR A 1 11.97 -14.26 9.36
C THR A 1 10.94 -13.34 8.71
N PHE A 2 9.82 -13.02 9.37
CA PHE A 2 8.85 -12.03 8.85
C PHE A 2 9.50 -10.66 8.60
N SER A 3 10.50 -10.30 9.42
CA SER A 3 11.29 -9.08 9.25
C SER A 3 12.11 -9.07 7.97
N ASP A 4 12.83 -10.17 7.68
CA ASP A 4 13.66 -10.25 6.46
C ASP A 4 12.80 -10.16 5.19
N ILE A 5 11.61 -10.76 5.22
CA ILE A 5 10.66 -10.67 4.10
C ILE A 5 10.17 -9.24 3.91
N LEU A 6 9.81 -8.55 4.99
CA LEU A 6 9.38 -7.15 4.94
C LEU A 6 10.45 -6.26 4.27
N PHE A 7 11.69 -6.34 4.74
CA PHE A 7 12.80 -5.55 4.20
C PHE A 7 13.22 -5.97 2.78
N SER A 8 12.81 -7.14 2.31
CA SER A 8 13.02 -7.54 0.91
C SER A 8 12.00 -6.95 -0.08
N ILE A 9 10.93 -6.33 0.44
CA ILE A 9 9.80 -5.78 -0.35
C ILE A 9 9.69 -4.27 -0.16
N PHE A 10 10.17 -3.74 0.97
CA PHE A 10 10.06 -2.32 1.30
C PHE A 10 11.42 -1.71 1.62
N ASP A 11 11.71 -0.54 1.04
CA ASP A 11 12.86 0.30 1.38
C ASP A 11 12.46 1.39 2.39
N VAL A 12 11.63 0.99 3.36
CA VAL A 12 11.20 1.81 4.49
C VAL A 12 11.30 1.01 5.77
N ASN A 13 11.45 1.69 6.89
CA ASN A 13 11.60 1.07 8.20
C ASN A 13 10.50 1.46 9.20
N ILE A 14 9.73 2.50 8.88
CA ILE A 14 8.53 2.85 9.64
C ILE A 14 7.31 2.69 8.75
N MET A 15 6.36 1.87 9.21
CA MET A 15 5.03 1.76 8.61
C MET A 15 3.99 2.03 9.68
N LEU A 16 3.09 2.96 9.39
CA LEU A 16 1.98 3.35 10.24
C LEU A 16 0.74 3.45 9.37
N ASP A 17 -0.44 3.24 9.96
CA ASP A 17 -1.71 3.39 9.26
C ASP A 17 -2.61 4.35 10.05
N LEU A 18 -3.26 5.26 9.34
CA LEU A 18 -4.25 6.18 9.90
C LEU A 18 -5.62 5.51 9.93
N LYS A 19 -6.43 5.89 10.91
CA LYS A 19 -7.81 5.43 11.05
C LYS A 19 -8.70 5.92 9.91
N ASP A 20 -8.56 7.20 9.56
CA ASP A 20 -9.39 7.91 8.59
C ASP A 20 -8.51 8.35 7.40
N GLU A 21 -9.11 8.59 6.23
CA GLU A 21 -8.36 9.09 5.09
C GLU A 21 -7.95 10.55 5.31
N GLU A 22 -6.65 10.82 5.37
CA GLU A 22 -6.13 12.18 5.65
C GLU A 22 -5.43 12.81 4.46
N ARG A 23 -5.36 14.14 4.45
CA ARG A 23 -4.71 14.91 3.38
C ARG A 23 -3.24 14.53 3.27
N ILE A 24 -2.89 13.90 2.15
CA ILE A 24 -1.54 13.37 1.89
C ILE A 24 -0.47 14.45 2.09
N GLN A 25 -0.67 15.62 1.50
CA GLN A 25 0.30 16.72 1.60
C GLN A 25 0.50 17.23 3.04
N GLU A 26 -0.53 17.18 3.88
CA GLU A 26 -0.44 17.62 5.27
C GLU A 26 0.29 16.57 6.12
N ILE A 27 -0.01 15.29 5.91
CA ILE A 27 0.72 14.18 6.57
C ILE A 27 2.19 14.24 6.19
N GLU A 28 2.52 14.27 4.89
CA GLU A 28 3.90 14.31 4.39
C GLU A 28 4.65 15.53 4.95
N ALA A 29 4.04 16.73 4.92
CA ALA A 29 4.66 17.93 5.47
C ALA A 29 4.89 17.85 6.98
N VAL A 30 3.96 17.27 7.74
CA VAL A 30 4.10 17.08 9.18
C VAL A 30 5.21 16.06 9.49
N SER A 31 5.26 14.92 8.80
CA SER A 31 6.31 13.90 8.99
C SER A 31 7.70 14.49 8.81
N LEU A 32 7.89 15.28 7.75
CA LEU A 32 9.17 15.91 7.42
C LEU A 32 9.61 17.00 8.41
N THR A 33 8.76 17.40 9.36
CA THR A 33 9.19 18.28 10.47
C THR A 33 10.03 17.54 11.52
N LEU A 34 9.96 16.20 11.55
CA LEU A 34 10.77 15.39 12.46
C LEU A 34 12.14 15.14 11.80
N PRO A 35 13.27 15.60 12.38
CA PRO A 35 14.59 15.49 11.74
C PRO A 35 15.07 14.06 11.46
N ALA A 36 14.46 13.06 12.10
CA ALA A 36 14.77 11.66 11.88
C ALA A 36 14.18 11.11 10.56
N VAL A 37 13.21 11.79 9.95
CA VAL A 37 12.55 11.37 8.70
C VAL A 37 13.39 11.82 7.50
N GLU A 38 13.77 10.87 6.66
CA GLU A 38 14.44 11.11 5.38
C GLU A 38 13.40 11.28 4.27
N GLU A 39 12.47 10.32 4.17
CA GLU A 39 11.42 10.29 3.15
C GLU A 39 10.11 9.78 3.74
N VAL A 40 9.00 10.21 3.13
CA VAL A 40 7.66 9.77 3.48
C VAL A 40 6.82 9.60 2.22
N GLU A 41 6.06 8.51 2.18
CA GLU A 41 4.99 8.28 1.22
C GLU A 41 3.68 7.99 1.96
N VAL A 42 2.57 8.50 1.45
CA VAL A 42 1.24 8.14 1.94
C VAL A 42 0.46 7.43 0.85
N TRP A 43 0.14 6.17 1.05
CA TRP A 43 -0.54 5.33 0.07
C TRP A 43 -2.05 5.41 0.24
N GLY A 44 -2.75 5.25 -0.88
CA GLY A 44 -4.19 4.98 -0.86
C GLY A 44 -4.44 3.50 -0.63
N THR A 45 -5.48 3.16 0.13
CA THR A 45 -5.86 1.75 0.34
C THR A 45 -7.33 1.58 0.07
N SER A 46 -7.70 0.47 -0.57
CA SER A 46 -9.09 0.03 -0.66
C SER A 46 -9.16 -1.49 -0.73
N ARG A 47 -10.35 -2.03 -0.58
CA ARG A 47 -10.63 -3.45 -0.83
C ARG A 47 -11.73 -3.53 -1.86
N GLY A 48 -11.67 -4.54 -2.70
CA GLY A 48 -12.69 -4.78 -3.72
C GLY A 48 -12.83 -6.26 -4.02
N LYS A 49 -13.89 -6.60 -4.74
CA LYS A 49 -14.08 -7.92 -5.31
C LYS A 49 -13.69 -7.90 -6.77
N ALA A 50 -12.88 -8.85 -7.20
CA ALA A 50 -12.32 -8.92 -8.52
C ALA A 50 -12.81 -10.15 -9.28
N ARG A 51 -13.07 -9.97 -10.56
CA ARG A 51 -13.42 -11.03 -11.51
C ARG A 51 -12.88 -10.70 -12.90
N ILE A 52 -12.84 -11.70 -13.76
CA ILE A 52 -12.45 -11.52 -15.15
C ILE A 52 -13.43 -10.55 -15.83
N GLU A 53 -12.93 -9.61 -16.62
CA GLU A 53 -13.76 -8.65 -17.34
C GLU A 53 -14.83 -9.36 -18.19
N GLY A 54 -16.08 -8.89 -18.11
CA GLY A 54 -17.21 -9.45 -18.85
C GLY A 54 -17.86 -10.67 -18.20
N GLN A 55 -17.29 -11.21 -17.12
CA GLN A 55 -18.01 -12.19 -16.30
C GLN A 55 -19.08 -11.51 -15.45
N PRO A 56 -20.24 -12.17 -15.25
CA PRO A 56 -21.24 -11.69 -14.31
C PRO A 56 -20.69 -11.71 -12.88
N GLU A 57 -21.20 -10.82 -12.03
CA GLU A 57 -20.90 -10.82 -10.60
C GLU A 57 -21.25 -12.19 -9.99
N ALA A 58 -20.34 -12.74 -9.19
CA ALA A 58 -20.54 -13.98 -8.47
C ALA A 58 -20.22 -13.82 -6.98
N ASN A 59 -20.79 -14.70 -6.16
CA ASN A 59 -20.58 -14.65 -4.71
C ASN A 59 -19.14 -15.01 -4.32
N ASP A 60 -18.43 -15.72 -5.19
CA ASP A 60 -17.06 -16.18 -5.07
C ASP A 60 -16.04 -15.30 -5.84
N ASP A 61 -16.44 -14.10 -6.28
CA ASP A 61 -15.49 -13.08 -6.75
C ASP A 61 -14.38 -12.87 -5.69
N LEU A 62 -13.13 -12.87 -6.14
CA LEU A 62 -11.95 -12.85 -5.26
C LEU A 62 -11.82 -11.50 -4.56
N GLU A 63 -11.64 -11.49 -3.25
CA GLU A 63 -11.29 -10.25 -2.54
C GLU A 63 -9.84 -9.85 -2.85
N ILE A 64 -9.63 -8.59 -3.21
CA ILE A 64 -8.30 -8.02 -3.46
C ILE A 64 -8.06 -6.76 -2.62
N ASN A 65 -6.81 -6.59 -2.19
CA ASN A 65 -6.34 -5.44 -1.42
C ASN A 65 -5.64 -4.44 -2.35
N LEU A 66 -6.37 -3.40 -2.74
CA LEU A 66 -5.86 -2.34 -3.62
C LEU A 66 -4.94 -1.40 -2.84
N ARG A 67 -3.70 -1.24 -3.33
CA ARG A 67 -2.71 -0.30 -2.79
C ARG A 67 -2.31 0.70 -3.87
N GLY A 68 -2.72 1.94 -3.66
CA GLY A 68 -2.42 3.09 -4.49
C GLY A 68 -1.07 3.69 -4.14
N LEU A 69 -0.08 3.48 -5.01
CA LEU A 69 1.31 3.93 -4.84
C LEU A 69 1.53 5.32 -5.46
N PRO A 70 2.22 6.26 -4.79
CA PRO A 70 2.79 7.40 -5.50
C PRO A 70 3.82 6.89 -6.51
N LEU A 71 3.64 7.20 -7.79
CA LEU A 71 4.58 6.77 -8.83
C LEU A 71 5.43 7.97 -9.28
N PRO A 72 6.77 7.84 -9.33
CA PRO A 72 7.55 6.68 -8.89
C PRO A 72 7.52 6.53 -7.35
N THR A 73 7.50 5.28 -6.87
CA THR A 73 7.64 4.96 -5.44
C THR A 73 9.09 4.60 -5.14
N ARG A 74 9.60 5.06 -3.99
CA ARG A 74 10.85 4.62 -3.37
C ARG A 74 10.59 3.65 -2.24
N ALA A 75 9.39 3.66 -1.66
CA ALA A 75 9.07 2.82 -0.51
C ALA A 75 8.87 1.34 -0.85
N TYR A 76 8.50 0.99 -2.09
CA TYR A 76 8.29 -0.40 -2.52
C TYR A 76 9.36 -0.89 -3.49
N LEU A 77 9.90 -2.08 -3.22
CA LEU A 77 10.89 -2.78 -4.03
C LEU A 77 10.22 -3.96 -4.73
N PRO A 78 9.80 -3.80 -6.00
CA PRO A 78 8.98 -4.80 -6.67
C PRO A 78 9.76 -6.07 -7.00
N GLN A 79 9.26 -7.21 -6.54
CA GLN A 79 9.73 -8.53 -6.98
C GLN A 79 8.89 -9.02 -8.15
N LEU A 80 9.09 -8.41 -9.32
CA LEU A 80 8.41 -8.79 -10.55
C LEU A 80 8.67 -10.26 -10.91
N ARG A 81 7.62 -10.92 -11.39
CA ARG A 81 7.61 -12.28 -11.90
C ARG A 81 7.30 -12.33 -13.39
N SER A 82 6.43 -11.44 -13.86
CA SER A 82 6.08 -11.30 -15.28
C SER A 82 5.65 -9.86 -15.59
N GLY A 83 5.67 -9.51 -16.87
CA GLY A 83 5.24 -8.19 -17.37
C GLY A 83 6.19 -7.06 -16.99
N ARG A 84 5.61 -5.91 -16.66
CA ARG A 84 6.34 -4.69 -16.31
C ARG A 84 5.87 -4.10 -14.99
N TRP A 85 6.68 -3.21 -14.44
CA TRP A 85 6.28 -2.36 -13.32
C TRP A 85 5.35 -1.24 -13.79
N LEU A 86 4.72 -0.56 -12.82
CA LEU A 86 3.91 0.63 -13.05
C LEU A 86 4.80 1.84 -13.38
N GLU A 87 4.32 2.68 -14.29
CA GLU A 87 4.93 3.95 -14.69
C GLU A 87 4.07 5.15 -14.24
N PRO A 88 4.64 6.35 -14.04
CA PRO A 88 3.89 7.50 -13.55
C PRO A 88 2.66 7.90 -14.37
N ASP A 89 2.70 7.68 -15.68
CA ASP A 89 1.61 8.01 -16.60
C ASP A 89 0.56 6.90 -16.73
N ASP A 90 0.75 5.75 -16.06
CA ASP A 90 -0.23 4.68 -16.08
C ASP A 90 -1.56 5.11 -15.44
N THR A 91 -2.65 4.72 -16.11
CA THR A 91 -4.01 4.79 -15.55
C THR A 91 -4.70 3.47 -15.83
N TYR A 92 -5.54 3.01 -14.88
CA TYR A 92 -6.23 1.71 -14.96
C TYR A 92 -5.30 0.52 -15.25
N ALA A 93 -4.03 0.63 -14.86
CA ALA A 93 -3.06 -0.45 -14.87
C ALA A 93 -2.90 -1.02 -13.45
N MET A 94 -2.69 -2.33 -13.37
CA MET A 94 -2.52 -3.06 -12.13
C MET A 94 -1.33 -4.00 -12.22
N VAL A 95 -0.53 -4.02 -11.16
CA VAL A 95 0.40 -5.11 -10.90
C VAL A 95 -0.21 -6.00 -9.82
N LEU A 96 -0.59 -7.21 -10.19
CA LEU A 96 -1.33 -8.14 -9.34
C LEU A 96 -0.37 -9.13 -8.68
N ASN A 97 -0.68 -9.55 -7.45
CA ASN A 97 0.04 -10.66 -6.85
C ASN A 97 -0.14 -11.93 -7.68
N GLN A 98 0.95 -12.66 -7.94
CA GLN A 98 0.91 -13.90 -8.70
C GLN A 98 -0.02 -14.96 -8.09
N ALA A 99 -0.20 -14.98 -6.76
CA ALA A 99 -1.13 -15.90 -6.11
C ALA A 99 -2.59 -15.60 -6.50
N ALA A 100 -3.03 -14.35 -6.36
CA ALA A 100 -4.35 -13.92 -6.80
C ALA A 100 -4.58 -14.14 -8.30
N ALA A 101 -3.57 -13.84 -9.14
CA ALA A 101 -3.66 -14.08 -10.57
C ALA A 101 -3.90 -15.57 -10.91
N ASN A 102 -3.16 -16.48 -10.24
CA ASN A 102 -3.33 -17.92 -10.42
C ASN A 102 -4.70 -18.42 -9.94
N GLU A 103 -5.22 -17.86 -8.84
CA GLU A 103 -6.54 -18.21 -8.31
C GLU A 103 -7.67 -17.80 -9.25
N MET A 104 -7.57 -16.58 -9.81
CA MET A 104 -8.52 -16.07 -10.80
C MET A 104 -8.35 -16.70 -12.20
N GLY A 105 -7.20 -17.33 -12.47
CA GLY A 105 -6.87 -17.87 -13.79
C GLY A 105 -6.59 -16.79 -14.84
N VAL A 106 -5.95 -15.68 -14.45
CA VAL A 106 -5.60 -14.53 -15.30
C VAL A 106 -4.09 -14.33 -15.40
N ASP A 107 -3.64 -13.65 -16.44
CA ASP A 107 -2.22 -13.32 -16.66
C ASP A 107 -2.04 -11.86 -17.16
N VAL A 108 -0.79 -11.46 -17.37
CA VAL A 108 -0.43 -10.16 -17.95
C VAL A 108 -1.10 -9.96 -19.30
N GLY A 109 -1.76 -8.82 -19.47
CA GLY A 109 -2.52 -8.44 -20.64
C GLY A 109 -4.03 -8.57 -20.46
N ASP A 110 -4.47 -9.42 -19.53
CA ASP A 110 -5.89 -9.59 -19.21
C ASP A 110 -6.45 -8.37 -18.46
N TRP A 111 -7.76 -8.23 -18.57
CA TRP A 111 -8.53 -7.21 -17.87
C TRP A 111 -9.40 -7.85 -16.79
N ILE A 112 -9.42 -7.24 -15.62
CA ILE A 112 -10.32 -7.61 -14.53
C ILE A 112 -11.26 -6.47 -14.19
N THR A 113 -12.48 -6.81 -13.81
CA THR A 113 -13.44 -5.88 -13.22
C THR A 113 -13.31 -5.96 -11.71
N VAL A 114 -13.14 -4.80 -11.07
CA VAL A 114 -13.08 -4.66 -9.62
C VAL A 114 -14.28 -3.87 -9.14
N ASP A 115 -15.13 -4.50 -8.32
CA ASP A 115 -16.17 -3.84 -7.56
C ASP A 115 -15.59 -3.28 -6.26
N ILE A 116 -15.62 -1.95 -6.11
CA ILE A 116 -15.04 -1.24 -4.98
C ILE A 116 -16.19 -0.58 -4.20
N PRO A 117 -16.35 -0.82 -2.89
CA PRO A 117 -17.57 -0.45 -2.13
C PRO A 117 -18.03 1.01 -2.20
N THR A 118 -17.16 1.94 -2.60
CA THR A 118 -17.43 3.39 -2.72
C THR A 118 -17.78 3.86 -4.14
N LYS A 119 -17.69 2.97 -5.15
CA LYS A 119 -18.06 3.21 -6.55
C LYS A 119 -18.79 1.97 -7.11
N ARG A 120 -19.28 2.07 -8.34
CA ARG A 120 -19.53 0.88 -9.17
C ARG A 120 -18.21 0.35 -9.72
N GLU A 121 -18.25 -0.86 -10.23
CA GLU A 121 -17.22 -1.55 -11.01
C GLU A 121 -16.29 -0.67 -11.84
N SER A 122 -15.02 -1.04 -11.86
CA SER A 122 -13.97 -0.43 -12.66
C SER A 122 -13.08 -1.51 -13.29
N ASN A 123 -12.65 -1.31 -14.54
CA ASN A 123 -11.84 -2.29 -15.26
C ASN A 123 -10.36 -1.88 -15.21
N TRP A 124 -9.50 -2.86 -14.96
CA TRP A 124 -8.05 -2.67 -14.82
C TRP A 124 -7.30 -3.71 -15.64
N GLN A 125 -6.29 -3.26 -16.38
CA GLN A 125 -5.41 -4.16 -17.11
C GLN A 125 -4.29 -4.65 -16.20
N ILE A 126 -4.04 -5.96 -16.19
CA ILE A 126 -2.88 -6.53 -15.51
C ILE A 126 -1.65 -6.29 -16.39
N VAL A 127 -0.75 -5.41 -15.94
CA VAL A 127 0.48 -5.07 -16.68
C VAL A 127 1.71 -5.79 -16.14
N GLY A 128 1.61 -6.38 -14.95
CA GLY A 128 2.67 -7.17 -14.34
C GLY A 128 2.17 -8.04 -13.21
N LEU A 129 2.98 -9.05 -12.87
CA LEU A 129 2.76 -9.92 -11.72
C LEU A 129 3.93 -9.81 -10.76
N VAL A 130 3.64 -9.76 -9.45
CA VAL A 130 4.66 -9.70 -8.39
C VAL A 130 4.53 -10.86 -7.42
N PHE A 131 5.63 -11.12 -6.72
CA PHE A 131 5.61 -11.96 -5.52
C PHE A 131 5.65 -11.08 -4.27
N GLU A 132 4.51 -10.97 -3.59
CA GLU A 132 4.40 -10.33 -2.26
C GLU A 132 3.83 -11.36 -1.26
N PRO A 133 4.69 -12.06 -0.49
CA PRO A 133 4.24 -13.09 0.45
C PRO A 133 3.52 -12.56 1.69
N LEU A 134 3.50 -11.24 1.90
CA LEU A 134 2.84 -10.60 3.05
C LEU A 134 1.33 -10.42 2.83
N ASP A 135 0.91 -10.38 1.57
CA ASP A 135 -0.47 -10.15 1.15
C ASP A 135 -0.65 -10.78 -0.24
N GLN A 136 -1.17 -12.00 -0.28
CA GLN A 136 -1.34 -12.78 -1.51
C GLN A 136 -2.45 -12.23 -2.42
N GLU A 137 -3.28 -11.34 -1.89
CA GLU A 137 -4.40 -10.68 -2.55
C GLU A 137 -4.05 -9.24 -2.94
N SER A 138 -2.77 -8.84 -2.86
CA SER A 138 -2.36 -7.47 -3.14
C SER A 138 -2.49 -7.12 -4.62
N ALA A 139 -3.05 -5.93 -4.86
CA ALA A 139 -3.18 -5.32 -6.17
C ALA A 139 -2.58 -3.90 -6.12
N LEU A 140 -1.44 -3.73 -6.78
CA LEU A 140 -0.70 -2.47 -6.79
C LEU A 140 -1.16 -1.63 -7.98
N VAL A 141 -1.54 -0.39 -7.73
CA VAL A 141 -2.12 0.51 -8.73
C VAL A 141 -1.61 1.94 -8.57
N PRO A 142 -1.71 2.80 -9.60
CA PRO A 142 -1.42 4.23 -9.47
C PRO A 142 -2.32 4.90 -8.43
N ARG A 143 -1.73 5.57 -7.43
CA ARG A 143 -2.46 6.22 -6.31
C ARG A 143 -3.54 7.16 -6.80
N ASP A 144 -3.21 8.07 -7.71
CA ASP A 144 -4.16 9.09 -8.15
C ASP A 144 -5.36 8.49 -8.88
N THR A 145 -5.16 7.41 -9.63
CA THR A 145 -6.26 6.67 -10.26
C THR A 145 -7.16 6.04 -9.20
N LEU A 146 -6.58 5.28 -8.26
CA LEU A 146 -7.34 4.65 -7.18
C LEU A 146 -8.14 5.68 -6.36
N LEU A 147 -7.50 6.77 -5.96
CA LEU A 147 -8.12 7.80 -5.12
C LEU A 147 -9.28 8.51 -5.84
N ARG A 148 -9.22 8.69 -7.16
CA ARG A 148 -10.38 9.18 -7.93
C ARG A 148 -11.51 8.16 -7.94
N GLU A 149 -11.20 6.87 -8.12
CA GLU A 149 -12.19 5.80 -8.13
C GLU A 149 -12.95 5.73 -6.80
N ILE A 150 -12.23 5.81 -5.68
CA ILE A 150 -12.85 5.73 -4.35
C ILE A 150 -13.32 7.08 -3.79
N ARG A 151 -13.26 8.16 -4.59
CA ARG A 151 -13.64 9.53 -4.22
C ARG A 151 -12.86 10.12 -3.02
N GLN A 152 -11.60 9.72 -2.88
CA GLN A 152 -10.66 10.17 -1.84
C GLN A 152 -9.46 10.94 -2.43
N VAL A 153 -9.71 11.76 -3.46
CA VAL A 153 -8.64 12.50 -4.16
C VAL A 153 -7.77 13.28 -3.17
N GLY A 154 -6.46 13.02 -3.20
CA GLY A 154 -5.47 13.66 -2.33
C GLY A 154 -5.50 13.21 -0.87
N ARG A 155 -6.22 12.12 -0.54
CA ARG A 155 -6.32 11.57 0.81
C ARG A 155 -5.84 10.11 0.85
N GLY A 156 -5.18 9.72 1.94
CA GLY A 156 -4.64 8.37 2.10
C GLY A 156 -4.48 8.01 3.58
N THR A 157 -4.12 6.76 3.83
CA THR A 157 -4.12 6.17 5.18
C THR A 157 -2.81 5.49 5.53
N ALA A 158 -2.15 4.87 4.55
CA ALA A 158 -0.98 4.04 4.79
C ALA A 158 0.31 4.85 4.65
N ILE A 159 0.96 5.13 5.78
CA ILE A 159 2.19 5.92 5.85
C ILE A 159 3.40 4.99 5.76
N ARG A 160 4.34 5.31 4.87
CA ARG A 160 5.61 4.60 4.67
C ARG A 160 6.74 5.61 4.84
N VAL A 161 7.62 5.38 5.81
CA VAL A 161 8.66 6.32 6.19
C VAL A 161 10.02 5.65 6.18
N LYS A 162 10.97 6.32 5.53
CA LYS A 162 12.39 6.02 5.62
C LYS A 162 13.04 6.99 6.59
N THR A 163 13.79 6.48 7.56
CA THR A 163 14.52 7.31 8.53
C THR A 163 15.99 7.47 8.15
N MET A 164 16.61 8.54 8.66
CA MET A 164 18.05 8.81 8.50
C MET A 164 18.96 7.72 9.10
N GLN A 165 18.46 7.02 10.13
CA GLN A 165 19.16 5.94 10.82
C GLN A 165 18.24 4.72 10.91
N SER A 166 18.75 3.56 10.52
CA SER A 166 17.99 2.31 10.41
C SER A 166 18.40 1.26 11.46
N ASP A 167 18.99 1.69 12.58
CA ASP A 167 19.16 0.80 13.72
C ASP A 167 17.86 0.71 14.53
N ALA A 168 17.64 -0.42 15.19
CA ALA A 168 16.36 -0.72 15.82
C ALA A 168 15.94 0.28 16.91
N ASP A 169 16.88 0.89 17.63
CA ASP A 169 16.57 1.87 18.67
C ASP A 169 16.17 3.21 18.05
N SER A 170 16.89 3.66 17.02
CA SER A 170 16.53 4.85 16.25
C SER A 170 15.17 4.71 15.56
N GLU A 171 14.89 3.56 14.94
CA GLU A 171 13.62 3.26 14.29
C GLU A 171 12.44 3.28 15.27
N LEU A 172 12.60 2.63 16.43
CA LEU A 172 11.56 2.64 17.47
C LEU A 172 11.28 4.05 17.97
N ASN A 173 12.34 4.82 18.29
CA ASN A 173 12.21 6.19 18.79
C ASN A 173 11.53 7.09 17.76
N ALA A 174 11.90 6.98 16.49
CA ALA A 174 11.28 7.74 15.41
C ALA A 174 9.81 7.33 15.18
N ALA A 175 9.49 6.03 15.25
CA ALA A 175 8.11 5.55 15.10
C ALA A 175 7.19 6.06 16.22
N VAL A 176 7.67 6.02 17.47
CA VAL A 176 6.96 6.58 18.63
C VAL A 176 6.77 8.08 18.48
N ALA A 177 7.83 8.82 18.12
CA ALA A 177 7.76 10.27 17.94
C ALA A 177 6.79 10.67 16.80
N LEU A 178 6.76 9.93 15.69
CA LEU A 178 5.83 10.15 14.60
C LEU A 178 4.38 9.93 15.03
N ARG A 179 4.11 8.84 15.77
CA ARG A 179 2.78 8.56 16.31
C ARG A 179 2.31 9.71 17.21
N GLU A 180 3.13 10.12 18.18
CA GLU A 180 2.80 11.24 19.07
C GLU A 180 2.59 12.55 18.30
N LEU A 181 3.39 12.80 17.27
CA LEU A 181 3.26 13.96 16.41
C LEU A 181 1.92 13.97 15.67
N TYR A 182 1.52 12.84 15.07
CA TYR A 182 0.25 12.70 14.36
C TYR A 182 -0.94 12.87 15.33
N GLU A 183 -0.93 12.18 16.46
CA GLU A 183 -2.00 12.25 17.47
C GLU A 183 -2.15 13.69 18.03
N LYS A 184 -1.04 14.40 18.28
CA LYS A 184 -1.07 15.81 18.70
C LYS A 184 -1.67 16.74 17.65
N ARG A 185 -1.60 16.37 16.37
CA ARG A 185 -2.21 17.10 15.25
C ARG A 185 -3.65 16.65 14.96
N GLY A 186 -4.17 15.68 15.72
CA GLY A 186 -5.54 15.18 15.60
C GLY A 186 -5.69 14.06 14.57
N TYR A 187 -4.60 13.42 14.14
CA TYR A 187 -4.64 12.26 13.25
C TYR A 187 -4.54 10.98 14.08
N ASP A 188 -5.60 10.16 14.06
CA ASP A 188 -5.66 8.90 14.78
C ASP A 188 -4.80 7.83 14.07
N VAL A 189 -3.76 7.34 14.74
CA VAL A 189 -2.90 6.26 14.22
C VAL A 189 -3.36 4.93 14.80
N ILE A 190 -3.69 3.96 13.94
CA ILE A 190 -4.13 2.63 14.36
C ILE A 190 -2.98 1.64 14.38
N ALA A 191 -3.11 0.59 15.20
CA ALA A 191 -2.21 -0.55 15.14
C ALA A 191 -2.59 -1.44 13.95
N SER A 192 -1.60 -1.92 13.22
CA SER A 192 -1.76 -2.90 12.16
C SER A 192 -0.67 -3.97 12.25
N ARG A 193 -0.80 -5.06 11.48
CA ARG A 193 0.25 -6.07 11.40
C ARG A 193 1.57 -5.52 10.86
N MET A 194 1.50 -4.41 10.11
CA MET A 194 2.66 -3.75 9.52
C MET A 194 3.27 -2.70 10.47
N ASP A 195 2.58 -2.37 11.57
CA ASP A 195 3.01 -1.34 12.54
C ASP A 195 4.38 -1.66 13.14
N THR A 196 5.33 -0.74 12.92
CA THR A 196 6.72 -0.88 13.40
C THR A 196 6.81 -0.91 14.92
N THR A 197 6.05 -0.08 15.64
CA THR A 197 6.06 -0.06 17.11
C THR A 197 5.54 -1.38 17.66
N HIS A 198 4.45 -1.91 17.09
CA HIS A 198 3.91 -3.21 17.48
C HIS A 198 4.92 -4.35 17.24
N ARG A 199 5.53 -4.41 16.04
CA ARG A 199 6.54 -5.42 15.68
C ARG A 199 7.76 -5.40 16.58
N ILE A 200 8.33 -4.22 16.87
CA ILE A 200 9.54 -4.11 17.70
C ILE A 200 9.25 -4.50 19.15
N THR A 201 8.04 -4.21 19.64
CA THR A 201 7.63 -4.60 21.01
C THR A 201 7.47 -6.12 21.14
N GLU A 202 6.89 -6.79 20.15
CA GLU A 202 6.75 -8.25 20.15
C GLU A 202 8.10 -9.00 20.06
N LEU A 203 9.10 -8.44 19.39
CA LEU A 203 10.44 -9.05 19.27
C LEU A 203 11.30 -8.94 20.52
N ARG A 204 10.91 -8.09 21.48
CA ARG A 204 11.63 -7.86 22.75
C ARG A 204 11.09 -8.70 23.92
N VAL A 205 10.03 -9.49 23.69
CA VAL A 205 9.40 -10.41 24.65
C VAL A 205 9.78 -11.85 24.31
#